data_AF-A0A1I0TJ82-F1
#
_entry.id   AF-A0A1I0TJ82-F1
#
_cell.length_a   1.000
_cell.length_b   1.000
_cell.length_c   1.000
_cell.angle_alpha   90.00
_cell.angle_beta   90.00
_cell.angle_gamma   90.00
#
_symmetry.space_group_name_H-M   'P 1'
#
loop_
_entity.id
_entity.type
_entity.pdbx_description
1 polymer ?
#
loop_
_entity_poly.entity_id
_entity_poly.type
_entity_poly.pdbx_seq_one_letter_code
_entity_poly.pdbx_strand_id
1 'polypeptide(L)'
;MAALMNDVGDEFAQRSYISHGHACAVVSCSNLADAERLVSELGPYLAGHELWPYRQGVMLAEDIVFELPAAPPTWVAPAQIRHEELGFEAAAQIRQFNGNMAVFSQHAAMYASELQPLVDWLHSSIEDIATELYVIYENPELDGAQVRRSITLESVLVEVNAILTLYCSQLGSGAVPIFRATYPVGEYSLLGIGSMCREVWRIYSHLNETFAKFDHVGRIQRCYAARPAFDPFEPSARINFGSWYRSNVGVADLDDGISEGFRYHMPVFSSRWGFHESLHSISLSWQCIYAAATKEWNLLTLTHEFLHAHVRDIWATTFEVSDDASLRELLARYNARESGTNALHSMQVAFVEALVGLNGCSRLAQTIRGGTVEDTSITVPERLTEQSLRMLVQSHRGMFHEIVVHVLDYLYVYDSQDANYVNSLWSSWSLIPSVNERTEHYLLRTICALSADGGDTAPSEDVFKTCVTRLKRQLTLIEKRARLRPVIGRAIAILDDETALKRLGIEFKGARYVVHIAKAFFYDPELNASLIRDTNTTIREGRTTYALNVGDYRGDCVESPVAFLLDRFGGYSDQGGAPEAEYETLWQMLQLS
;
A
#
# COMPACT_ATOMS: atom_id res chain seq x y z
N MET A 1 28.97 2.92 -1.15
CA MET A 1 30.30 2.50 -0.64
C MET A 1 31.07 1.72 -1.68
N ALA A 2 30.53 0.67 -2.30
CA ALA A 2 31.24 -0.05 -3.37
C ALA A 2 31.61 0.83 -4.57
N ALA A 3 30.72 1.72 -5.03
CA ALA A 3 31.05 2.72 -6.06
C ALA A 3 32.16 3.68 -5.59
N LEU A 4 31.98 4.37 -4.46
CA LEU A 4 33.04 5.17 -3.81
C LEU A 4 34.36 4.38 -3.62
N MET A 5 34.34 3.13 -3.17
CA MET A 5 35.52 2.30 -2.98
C MET A 5 36.21 1.97 -4.31
N ASN A 6 35.44 1.68 -5.35
CA ASN A 6 35.94 1.43 -6.70
C ASN A 6 36.51 2.71 -7.34
N ASP A 7 35.93 3.86 -7.04
CA ASP A 7 36.20 5.12 -7.74
C ASP A 7 37.25 6.01 -7.06
N VAL A 8 37.30 6.07 -5.71
CA VAL A 8 38.21 6.96 -4.95
C VAL A 8 39.27 6.22 -4.11
N GLY A 9 39.24 4.88 -4.09
CA GLY A 9 40.26 4.03 -3.47
C GLY A 9 40.15 3.84 -1.95
N ASP A 10 40.92 2.89 -1.42
CA ASP A 10 40.82 2.39 -0.04
C ASP A 10 41.02 3.47 1.04
N GLU A 11 41.85 4.48 0.77
CA GLU A 11 42.16 5.54 1.74
C GLU A 11 40.93 6.36 2.11
N PHE A 12 40.17 6.83 1.12
CA PHE A 12 38.98 7.64 1.36
C PHE A 12 37.82 6.79 1.86
N ALA A 13 37.71 5.53 1.40
CA ALA A 13 36.69 4.61 1.86
C ALA A 13 36.72 4.40 3.38
N GLN A 14 37.90 4.25 3.99
CA GLN A 14 38.05 4.09 5.44
C GLN A 14 37.66 5.33 6.25
N ARG A 15 37.53 6.49 5.59
CA ARG A 15 37.20 7.79 6.18
C ARG A 15 35.84 8.31 5.74
N SER A 16 35.03 7.45 5.13
CA SER A 16 33.72 7.78 4.59
C SER A 16 32.61 7.24 5.47
N TYR A 17 31.61 8.06 5.72
CA TYR A 17 30.36 7.68 6.38
C TYR A 17 29.22 7.88 5.37
N ILE A 18 28.29 6.93 5.30
CA ILE A 18 27.18 6.98 4.33
C ILE A 18 25.87 7.01 5.10
N SER A 19 24.86 7.66 4.53
CA SER A 19 23.54 7.77 5.14
C SER A 19 22.39 7.53 4.15
N HIS A 20 21.21 7.30 4.73
CA HIS A 20 19.91 7.13 4.09
C HIS A 20 19.29 8.42 3.51
N GLY A 21 19.97 9.56 3.65
CA GLY A 21 19.65 10.87 3.04
C GLY A 21 19.57 10.83 1.52
N HIS A 22 19.95 11.86 0.78
CA HIS A 22 20.07 11.78 -0.68
C HIS A 22 21.32 11.01 -1.14
N ALA A 23 21.49 9.76 -0.67
CA ALA A 23 22.69 8.94 -0.86
C ALA A 23 23.97 9.69 -0.42
N CYS A 24 23.84 10.45 0.67
CA CYS A 24 24.89 11.33 1.16
C CYS A 24 26.09 10.54 1.69
N ALA A 25 27.29 11.02 1.37
CA ALA A 25 28.53 10.56 1.98
C ALA A 25 29.25 11.74 2.65
N VAL A 26 29.75 11.51 3.87
CA VAL A 26 30.64 12.43 4.58
C VAL A 26 32.04 11.83 4.54
N VAL A 27 32.96 12.52 3.88
CA VAL A 27 34.35 12.06 3.72
C VAL A 27 35.29 12.96 4.51
N SER A 28 36.01 12.37 5.47
CA SER A 28 37.04 13.12 6.22
C SER A 28 38.32 13.25 5.38
N CYS A 29 38.60 14.47 4.95
CA CYS A 29 39.80 14.82 4.18
C CYS A 29 40.91 15.36 5.10
N SER A 30 42.17 15.04 4.78
CA SER A 30 43.31 15.46 5.60
C SER A 30 43.60 16.96 5.47
N ASN A 31 43.27 17.53 4.32
CA ASN A 31 43.50 18.93 3.97
C ASN A 31 42.54 19.36 2.84
N LEU A 32 42.55 20.66 2.50
CA LEU A 32 41.68 21.22 1.46
C LEU A 32 41.98 20.66 0.07
N ALA A 33 43.25 20.41 -0.27
CA ALA A 33 43.61 19.88 -1.59
C ALA A 33 43.06 18.46 -1.82
N ASP A 34 43.00 17.63 -0.77
CA ASP A 34 42.35 16.32 -0.83
C ASP A 34 40.85 16.46 -1.14
N ALA A 35 40.18 17.42 -0.49
CA ALA A 35 38.76 17.68 -0.69
C ALA A 35 38.47 18.24 -2.09
N GLU A 36 39.26 19.20 -2.57
CA GLU A 36 39.16 19.75 -3.92
C GLU A 36 39.40 18.68 -5.00
N ARG A 37 40.35 17.77 -4.77
CA ARG A 37 40.58 16.61 -5.64
C ARG A 37 39.35 15.70 -5.70
N LEU A 38 38.77 15.34 -4.55
CA LEU A 38 37.57 14.52 -4.49
C LEU A 38 36.38 15.19 -5.19
N VAL A 39 36.15 16.48 -4.96
CA VAL A 39 35.09 17.23 -5.64
C VAL A 39 35.33 17.28 -7.14
N SER A 40 36.58 17.47 -7.58
CA SER A 40 36.93 17.45 -9.00
C SER A 40 36.71 16.08 -9.64
N GLU A 41 37.06 14.99 -8.96
CA GLU A 41 36.92 13.62 -9.46
C GLU A 41 35.45 13.15 -9.46
N LEU A 42 34.71 13.47 -8.39
CA LEU A 42 33.33 13.03 -8.21
C LEU A 42 32.29 14.00 -8.75
N GLY A 43 32.66 15.26 -9.01
CA GLY A 43 31.76 16.35 -9.41
C GLY A 43 30.71 15.97 -10.47
N PRO A 44 31.07 15.26 -11.56
CA PRO A 44 30.10 14.81 -12.56
C PRO A 44 28.98 13.89 -12.04
N TYR A 45 29.19 13.26 -10.87
CA TYR A 45 28.28 12.30 -10.24
C TYR A 45 27.59 12.87 -8.99
N LEU A 46 27.99 14.05 -8.52
CA LEU A 46 27.41 14.68 -7.34
C LEU A 46 26.23 15.57 -7.74
N ALA A 47 25.08 15.39 -7.07
CA ALA A 47 23.98 16.34 -7.17
C ALA A 47 24.35 17.68 -6.52
N GLY A 48 25.12 17.65 -5.43
CA GLY A 48 25.64 18.83 -4.75
C GLY A 48 26.65 18.42 -3.69
N HIS A 49 27.38 19.38 -3.14
CA HIS A 49 28.38 19.11 -2.11
C HIS A 49 28.56 20.29 -1.15
N GLU A 50 29.11 19.98 0.03
CA GLU A 50 29.58 20.98 0.99
C GLU A 50 30.99 20.66 1.44
N LEU A 51 31.79 21.69 1.62
CA LEU A 51 33.09 21.63 2.26
C LEU A 51 32.96 22.25 3.65
N TRP A 52 33.31 21.47 4.67
CA TRP A 52 33.24 21.88 6.08
C TRP A 52 34.64 22.01 6.66
N PRO A 53 35.26 23.21 6.61
CA PRO A 53 36.53 23.42 7.27
C PRO A 53 36.38 23.19 8.77
N TYR A 54 37.24 22.34 9.33
CA TYR A 54 37.31 22.15 10.77
C TYR A 54 38.74 22.36 11.26
N ARG A 55 38.90 22.99 12.43
CA ARG A 55 40.18 23.28 13.05
C ARG A 55 40.08 22.98 14.55
N GLN A 56 41.01 22.18 15.07
CA GLN A 56 41.06 21.83 16.50
C GLN A 56 39.75 21.24 17.04
N GLY A 57 39.07 20.42 16.23
CA GLY A 57 37.78 19.81 16.59
C GLY A 57 36.57 20.73 16.50
N VAL A 58 36.72 21.96 16.01
CA VAL A 58 35.64 22.93 15.82
C VAL A 58 35.39 23.14 14.33
N MET A 59 34.14 23.02 13.91
CA MET A 59 33.70 23.35 12.55
C MET A 59 33.58 24.87 12.40
N LEU A 60 34.13 25.41 11.31
CA LEU A 60 34.13 26.83 11.00
C LEU A 60 32.92 27.16 10.10
N ALA A 61 31.77 27.42 10.71
CA ALA A 61 30.51 27.59 9.98
C ALA A 61 30.51 28.75 8.95
N GLU A 62 31.34 29.78 9.17
CA GLU A 62 31.49 30.93 8.27
C GLU A 62 32.26 30.58 6.99
N ASP A 63 33.05 29.49 7.01
CA ASP A 63 33.90 29.06 5.90
C ASP A 63 33.28 27.91 5.08
N ILE A 64 32.01 27.58 5.34
CA ILE A 64 31.32 26.51 4.61
C ILE A 64 31.08 26.95 3.16
N VAL A 65 31.66 26.21 2.22
CA VAL A 65 31.42 26.36 0.78
C VAL A 65 30.48 25.26 0.34
N PHE A 66 29.50 25.58 -0.49
CA PHE A 66 28.57 24.60 -1.00
C PHE A 66 28.19 24.87 -2.45
N GLU A 67 27.94 23.79 -3.18
CA GLU A 67 27.37 23.81 -4.53
C GLU A 67 26.01 23.11 -4.50
N LEU A 68 24.98 23.82 -4.95
CA LEU A 68 23.63 23.30 -5.02
C LEU A 68 23.39 22.60 -6.35
N PRO A 69 22.60 21.51 -6.37
CA PRO A 69 22.07 20.97 -7.62
C PRO A 69 21.30 22.03 -8.40
N ALA A 70 21.46 22.00 -9.72
CA ALA A 70 20.55 22.70 -10.61
C ALA A 70 19.30 21.84 -10.82
N ALA A 71 18.13 22.46 -10.74
CA ALA A 71 16.88 21.81 -11.17
C ALA A 71 16.98 21.45 -12.67
N PRO A 72 16.43 20.30 -13.09
CA PRO A 72 16.40 19.94 -14.50
C PRO A 72 15.54 20.96 -15.27
N PRO A 73 15.89 21.29 -16.52
CA PRO A 73 15.14 22.28 -17.32
C PRO A 73 13.66 21.93 -17.55
N THR A 74 13.30 20.66 -17.35
CA THR A 74 11.95 20.12 -17.56
C THR A 74 11.03 20.30 -16.36
N TRP A 75 11.55 20.68 -15.19
CA TRP A 75 10.73 20.87 -14.00
C TRP A 75 9.88 22.14 -14.11
N VAL A 76 8.60 22.04 -13.80
CA VAL A 76 7.66 23.17 -13.78
C VAL A 76 7.16 23.39 -12.37
N ALA A 77 7.55 24.53 -11.78
CA ALA A 77 7.05 24.91 -10.47
C ALA A 77 5.55 25.26 -10.57
N PRO A 78 4.70 24.75 -9.66
CA PRO A 78 3.27 25.04 -9.68
C PRO A 78 3.00 26.51 -9.36
N ALA A 79 1.98 27.07 -10.00
CA ALA A 79 1.51 28.42 -9.70
C ALA A 79 0.82 28.48 -8.33
N GLN A 80 0.79 29.65 -7.70
CA GLN A 80 0.03 29.81 -6.46
C GLN A 80 -1.48 29.72 -6.72
N ILE A 81 -2.17 28.91 -5.92
CA ILE A 81 -3.63 28.79 -5.97
C ILE A 81 -4.24 30.03 -5.31
N ARG A 82 -5.21 30.65 -5.98
CA ARG A 82 -5.95 31.82 -5.49
C ARG A 82 -6.79 31.43 -4.28
N HIS A 83 -6.91 32.34 -3.31
CA HIS A 83 -7.56 32.05 -2.04
C HIS A 83 -8.21 33.27 -1.37
N GLU A 84 -8.12 34.44 -2.01
CA GLU A 84 -8.61 35.71 -1.50
C GLU A 84 -10.14 35.75 -1.40
N GLU A 85 -10.82 34.91 -2.17
CA GLU A 85 -12.28 34.81 -2.30
C GLU A 85 -12.87 33.68 -1.43
N LEU A 86 -12.05 32.94 -0.68
CA LEU A 86 -12.47 31.82 0.16
C LEU A 86 -12.78 32.26 1.61
N GLY A 87 -13.54 31.44 2.33
CA GLY A 87 -13.71 31.54 3.78
C GLY A 87 -12.37 31.50 4.52
N PHE A 88 -12.30 32.08 5.73
CA PHE A 88 -11.04 32.29 6.46
C PHE A 88 -10.24 30.98 6.66
N GLU A 89 -10.91 29.91 7.07
CA GLU A 89 -10.31 28.60 7.30
C GLU A 89 -9.71 28.01 6.01
N ALA A 90 -10.50 27.93 4.94
CA ALA A 90 -10.06 27.45 3.63
C ALA A 90 -8.90 28.30 3.09
N ALA A 91 -9.02 29.62 3.15
CA ALA A 91 -7.98 30.55 2.71
C ALA A 91 -6.67 30.36 3.48
N ALA A 92 -6.73 30.11 4.79
CA ALA A 92 -5.55 29.80 5.59
C ALA A 92 -4.89 28.49 5.17
N GLN A 93 -5.67 27.45 4.89
CA GLN A 93 -5.13 26.17 4.42
C GLN A 93 -4.51 26.28 3.02
N ILE A 94 -5.13 27.00 2.08
CA ILE A 94 -4.55 27.20 0.73
C ILE A 94 -3.25 28.03 0.80
N ARG A 95 -3.18 29.06 1.66
CA ARG A 95 -1.91 29.79 1.90
C ARG A 95 -0.81 28.88 2.41
N GLN A 96 -1.12 28.02 3.38
CA GLN A 96 -0.17 27.06 3.92
C GLN A 96 0.26 26.05 2.85
N PHE A 97 -0.69 25.55 2.04
CA PHE A 97 -0.40 24.65 0.94
C PHE A 97 0.54 25.29 -0.08
N ASN A 98 0.27 26.52 -0.53
CA ASN A 98 1.15 27.25 -1.45
C ASN A 98 2.57 27.41 -0.90
N GLY A 99 2.71 27.71 0.40
CA GLY A 99 4.01 27.83 1.06
C GLY A 99 4.75 26.49 1.12
N ASN A 100 4.07 25.42 1.54
CA ASN A 100 4.62 24.08 1.60
C ASN A 100 4.99 23.52 0.21
N MET A 101 4.12 23.74 -0.78
CA MET A 101 4.31 23.29 -2.15
C MET A 101 5.48 24.00 -2.82
N ALA A 102 5.72 25.29 -2.54
CA ALA A 102 6.89 26.00 -3.04
C ALA A 102 8.20 25.36 -2.55
N VAL A 103 8.27 25.04 -1.24
CA VAL A 103 9.46 24.38 -0.65
C VAL A 103 9.60 22.95 -1.15
N PHE A 104 8.50 22.18 -1.17
CA PHE A 104 8.48 20.81 -1.66
C PHE A 104 8.90 20.73 -3.13
N SER A 105 8.30 21.56 -3.99
CA SER A 105 8.61 21.60 -5.42
C SER A 105 10.06 21.97 -5.68
N GLN A 106 10.61 22.92 -4.90
CA GLN A 106 12.03 23.26 -4.98
C GLN A 106 12.93 22.06 -4.67
N HIS A 107 12.67 21.33 -3.57
CA HIS A 107 13.47 20.15 -3.22
C HIS A 107 13.28 19.00 -4.22
N ALA A 108 12.05 18.74 -4.63
CA ALA A 108 11.74 17.70 -5.60
C ALA A 108 12.42 17.97 -6.94
N ALA A 109 12.41 19.22 -7.43
CA ALA A 109 13.14 19.60 -8.64
C ALA A 109 14.63 19.24 -8.56
N MET A 110 15.26 19.51 -7.42
CA MET A 110 16.70 19.33 -7.24
C MET A 110 17.11 17.88 -7.00
N TYR A 111 16.31 17.12 -6.26
CA TYR A 111 16.74 15.83 -5.72
C TYR A 111 15.85 14.64 -6.08
N ALA A 112 14.65 14.88 -6.61
CA ALA A 112 13.64 13.86 -6.83
C ALA A 112 12.67 14.26 -7.96
N SER A 113 13.21 14.57 -9.15
CA SER A 113 12.43 15.07 -10.28
C SER A 113 11.32 14.12 -10.74
N GLU A 114 11.45 12.83 -10.42
CA GLU A 114 10.41 11.81 -10.61
C GLU A 114 9.12 12.06 -9.81
N LEU A 115 9.11 13.02 -8.87
CA LEU A 115 7.93 13.45 -8.12
C LEU A 115 7.07 14.48 -8.86
N GLN A 116 7.44 14.93 -10.08
CA GLN A 116 6.63 15.89 -10.84
C GLN A 116 5.15 15.46 -10.97
N PRO A 117 4.81 14.19 -11.28
CA PRO A 117 3.41 13.76 -11.35
C PRO A 117 2.64 13.95 -10.04
N LEU A 118 3.31 13.78 -8.89
CA LEU A 118 2.72 14.04 -7.58
C LEU A 118 2.45 15.53 -7.36
N VAL A 119 3.41 16.37 -7.73
CA VAL A 119 3.29 17.83 -7.63
C VAL A 119 2.12 18.33 -8.46
N ASP A 120 2.04 17.89 -9.71
CA ASP A 120 0.98 18.26 -10.65
C ASP A 120 -0.39 17.82 -10.13
N TRP A 121 -0.48 16.56 -9.67
CA TRP A 121 -1.72 16.01 -9.13
C TRP A 121 -2.17 16.72 -7.85
N LEU A 122 -1.26 16.97 -6.90
CA LEU A 122 -1.58 17.68 -5.66
C LEU A 122 -2.05 19.09 -5.95
N HIS A 123 -1.36 19.80 -6.85
CA HIS A 123 -1.73 21.15 -7.24
C HIS A 123 -3.12 21.18 -7.88
N SER A 124 -3.36 20.36 -8.90
CA SER A 124 -4.67 20.27 -9.57
C SER A 124 -5.79 19.90 -8.59
N SER A 125 -5.56 18.89 -7.73
CA SER A 125 -6.58 18.43 -6.77
C SER A 125 -6.96 19.52 -5.76
N ILE A 126 -5.99 20.32 -5.32
CA ILE A 126 -6.24 21.41 -4.37
C ILE A 126 -6.86 22.62 -5.06
N GLU A 127 -6.54 22.87 -6.32
CA GLU A 127 -7.18 23.90 -7.15
C GLU A 127 -8.66 23.58 -7.40
N ASP A 128 -8.98 22.31 -7.68
CA ASP A 128 -10.36 21.83 -7.81
C ASP A 128 -11.15 22.01 -6.51
N ILE A 129 -10.54 21.67 -5.36
CA ILE A 129 -11.15 21.88 -4.05
C ILE A 129 -11.38 23.37 -3.76
N ALA A 130 -10.40 24.22 -4.06
CA ALA A 130 -10.52 25.67 -3.88
C ALA A 130 -11.66 26.24 -4.76
N THR A 131 -11.76 25.77 -6.00
CA THR A 131 -12.83 26.15 -6.93
C THR A 131 -14.20 25.71 -6.42
N GLU A 132 -14.33 24.49 -5.92
CA GLU A 132 -15.60 23.99 -5.36
C GLU A 132 -16.00 24.77 -4.10
N LEU A 133 -15.05 25.06 -3.20
CA LEU A 133 -15.29 25.88 -2.01
C LEU A 133 -15.71 27.31 -2.36
N TYR A 134 -15.12 27.91 -3.38
CA TYR A 134 -15.52 29.22 -3.87
C TYR A 134 -16.99 29.22 -4.33
N VAL A 135 -17.38 28.23 -5.15
CA VAL A 135 -18.77 28.08 -5.62
C VAL A 135 -19.74 27.89 -4.44
N ILE A 136 -19.34 27.11 -3.43
CA ILE A 136 -20.15 26.93 -2.22
C ILE A 136 -20.31 28.26 -1.49
N TYR A 137 -19.22 28.98 -1.19
CA TYR A 137 -19.27 30.22 -0.40
C TYR A 137 -19.91 31.41 -1.12
N GLU A 138 -19.96 31.41 -2.46
CA GLU A 138 -20.71 32.41 -3.23
C GLU A 138 -22.23 32.27 -3.03
N ASN A 139 -22.72 31.11 -2.57
CA ASN A 139 -24.15 30.92 -2.32
C ASN A 139 -24.57 31.65 -1.02
N PRO A 140 -25.44 32.68 -1.08
CA PRO A 140 -25.85 33.44 0.09
C PRO A 140 -26.69 32.62 1.10
N GLU A 141 -27.29 31.51 0.68
CA GLU A 141 -28.09 30.62 1.52
C GLU A 141 -27.58 29.18 1.40
N LEU A 142 -26.54 28.86 2.19
CA LEU A 142 -25.99 27.51 2.27
C LEU A 142 -27.01 26.53 2.88
N ASP A 143 -27.30 25.46 2.16
CA ASP A 143 -28.07 24.35 2.72
C ASP A 143 -27.21 23.41 3.59
N GLY A 144 -27.86 22.51 4.33
CA GLY A 144 -27.13 21.59 5.21
C GLY A 144 -26.22 20.59 4.48
N ALA A 145 -26.46 20.30 3.20
CA ALA A 145 -25.59 19.43 2.40
C ALA A 145 -24.33 20.17 1.96
N GLN A 146 -24.47 21.41 1.52
CA GLN A 146 -23.36 22.29 1.15
C GLN A 146 -22.44 22.56 2.35
N VAL A 147 -22.99 22.80 3.55
CA VAL A 147 -22.18 22.94 4.77
C VAL A 147 -21.39 21.67 5.10
N ARG A 148 -22.01 20.49 4.98
CA ARG A 148 -21.28 19.22 5.20
C ARG A 148 -20.18 19.02 4.15
N ARG A 149 -20.44 19.41 2.91
CA ARG A 149 -19.47 19.32 1.82
C ARG A 149 -18.28 20.25 2.06
N SER A 150 -18.51 21.51 2.44
CA SER A 150 -17.42 22.46 2.74
C SER A 150 -16.53 21.96 3.88
N ILE A 151 -17.12 21.47 4.97
CA ILE A 151 -16.36 20.89 6.10
C ILE A 151 -15.51 19.70 5.65
N THR A 152 -16.05 18.86 4.76
CA THR A 152 -15.32 17.70 4.22
C THR A 152 -14.12 18.17 3.38
N LEU A 153 -14.33 19.14 2.50
CA LEU A 153 -13.29 19.73 1.65
C LEU A 153 -12.20 20.43 2.49
N GLU A 154 -12.59 21.21 3.49
CA GLU A 154 -11.65 21.84 4.43
C GLU A 154 -10.83 20.80 5.22
N SER A 155 -11.46 19.70 5.65
CA SER A 155 -10.77 18.60 6.31
C SER A 155 -9.72 17.95 5.41
N VAL A 156 -10.00 17.83 4.11
CA VAL A 156 -9.03 17.35 3.11
C VAL A 156 -7.83 18.30 3.02
N LEU A 157 -8.08 19.62 2.96
CA LEU A 157 -6.99 20.60 2.93
C LEU A 157 -6.07 20.50 4.16
N VAL A 158 -6.65 20.32 5.35
CA VAL A 158 -5.91 20.14 6.61
C VAL A 158 -5.05 18.87 6.56
N GLU A 159 -5.60 17.74 6.12
CA GLU A 159 -4.87 16.48 5.99
C GLU A 159 -3.70 16.62 5.00
N VAL A 160 -3.96 17.14 3.80
CA VAL A 160 -2.93 17.32 2.77
C VAL A 160 -1.81 18.22 3.28
N ASN A 161 -2.12 19.33 3.94
CA ASN A 161 -1.10 20.20 4.54
C ASN A 161 -0.26 19.50 5.61
N ALA A 162 -0.89 18.74 6.49
CA ALA A 162 -0.19 18.00 7.54
C ALA A 162 0.79 16.97 6.95
N ILE A 163 0.33 16.21 5.96
CA ILE A 163 1.14 15.19 5.29
C ILE A 163 2.22 15.81 4.42
N LEU A 164 1.92 16.85 3.63
CA LEU A 164 2.89 17.52 2.78
C LEU A 164 4.01 18.16 3.61
N THR A 165 3.69 18.74 4.77
CA THR A 165 4.71 19.26 5.70
C THR A 165 5.65 18.15 6.16
N LEU A 166 5.10 17.00 6.55
CA LEU A 166 5.89 15.84 6.97
C LEU A 166 6.73 15.30 5.82
N TYR A 167 6.12 15.08 4.65
CA TYR A 167 6.78 14.52 3.48
C TYR A 167 7.90 15.45 2.98
N CYS A 168 7.66 16.76 2.93
CA CYS A 168 8.67 17.76 2.60
C CYS A 168 9.85 17.72 3.59
N SER A 169 9.57 17.57 4.89
CA SER A 169 10.62 17.46 5.90
C SER A 169 11.45 16.18 5.75
N GLN A 170 10.84 15.06 5.35
CA GLN A 170 11.54 13.80 5.18
C GLN A 170 12.32 13.77 3.87
N LEU A 171 11.69 14.18 2.78
CA LEU A 171 12.31 14.27 1.46
C LEU A 171 13.48 15.23 1.47
N GLY A 172 13.33 16.44 2.03
CA GLY A 172 14.41 17.44 2.07
C GLY A 172 15.53 17.10 3.04
N SER A 173 15.36 16.11 3.92
CA SER A 173 16.38 15.78 4.91
C SER A 173 17.62 15.16 4.27
N GLY A 174 18.78 15.78 4.52
CA GLY A 174 20.04 15.47 3.86
C GLY A 174 20.33 16.33 2.62
N ALA A 175 19.42 17.25 2.25
CA ALA A 175 19.68 18.21 1.17
C ALA A 175 20.69 19.29 1.59
N VAL A 176 21.47 19.76 0.62
CA VAL A 176 22.37 20.90 0.77
C VAL A 176 21.52 22.18 0.75
N PRO A 177 21.73 23.16 1.66
CA PRO A 177 22.71 23.18 2.73
C PRO A 177 22.25 22.47 4.03
N ILE A 178 22.97 21.40 4.43
CA ILE A 178 22.69 20.48 5.54
C ILE A 178 22.50 21.22 6.86
N PHE A 179 23.37 22.17 7.20
CA PHE A 179 23.27 22.88 8.50
C PHE A 179 22.18 23.95 8.56
N ARG A 180 21.61 24.37 7.42
CA ARG A 180 20.48 25.32 7.40
C ARG A 180 19.15 24.60 7.40
N ALA A 181 19.17 23.30 7.11
CA ALA A 181 18.01 22.45 7.05
C ALA A 181 17.62 22.01 8.48
N THR A 182 16.49 22.51 8.98
CA THR A 182 15.94 22.06 10.27
C THR A 182 14.84 21.04 10.00
N TYR A 183 15.17 19.76 10.02
CA TYR A 183 14.20 18.69 9.84
C TYR A 183 14.09 17.84 11.12
N PRO A 184 12.90 17.73 11.74
CA PRO A 184 12.69 16.85 12.88
C PRO A 184 12.62 15.37 12.44
N VAL A 185 13.74 14.80 12.01
CA VAL A 185 13.83 13.41 11.52
C VAL A 185 14.52 12.54 12.58
N GLY A 186 14.00 12.55 13.82
CA GLY A 186 14.41 11.66 14.91
C GLY A 186 15.91 11.34 15.00
N GLU A 187 16.25 10.06 15.10
CA GLU A 187 17.63 9.55 15.20
C GLU A 187 18.46 9.69 13.90
N TYR A 188 17.81 9.97 12.76
CA TYR A 188 18.44 10.16 11.44
C TYR A 188 18.71 11.64 11.11
N SER A 189 18.68 12.52 12.13
CA SER A 189 18.57 13.97 11.97
C SER A 189 19.69 14.68 11.19
N LEU A 190 20.91 14.16 11.13
CA LEU A 190 22.02 14.90 10.49
C LEU A 190 22.03 14.76 8.96
N LEU A 191 21.90 13.54 8.46
CA LEU A 191 21.99 13.25 7.03
C LEU A 191 20.65 12.81 6.42
N GLY A 192 19.60 12.68 7.24
CA GLY A 192 18.23 12.52 6.77
C GLY A 192 17.89 11.16 6.18
N ILE A 193 16.73 11.12 5.52
CA ILE A 193 16.11 9.94 4.90
C ILE A 193 15.60 10.22 3.47
N GLY A 194 16.10 11.28 2.83
CA GLY A 194 15.60 11.73 1.52
C GLY A 194 15.54 10.66 0.43
N SER A 195 16.55 9.78 0.31
CA SER A 195 16.50 8.67 -0.66
C SER A 195 15.45 7.65 -0.27
N MET A 196 15.30 7.33 1.02
CA MET A 196 14.23 6.41 1.45
C MET A 196 12.85 6.89 1.02
N CYS A 197 12.58 8.20 1.11
CA CYS A 197 11.33 8.78 0.62
C CYS A 197 11.17 8.64 -0.89
N ARG A 198 12.25 8.79 -1.66
CA ARG A 198 12.26 8.59 -3.12
C ARG A 198 12.02 7.14 -3.50
N GLU A 199 12.66 6.20 -2.81
CA GLU A 199 12.54 4.77 -3.12
C GLU A 199 11.15 4.24 -2.80
N VAL A 200 10.59 4.67 -1.68
CA VAL A 200 9.22 4.34 -1.34
C VAL A 200 8.25 4.98 -2.35
N TRP A 201 8.52 6.21 -2.81
CA TRP A 201 7.77 6.79 -3.90
C TRP A 201 7.86 5.96 -5.18
N ARG A 202 9.02 5.43 -5.57
CA ARG A 202 9.17 4.57 -6.74
C ARG A 202 8.39 3.28 -6.65
N ILE A 203 8.35 2.64 -5.47
CA ILE A 203 7.50 1.47 -5.24
C ILE A 203 6.03 1.86 -5.42
N TYR A 204 5.62 2.97 -4.81
CA TYR A 204 4.25 3.48 -4.93
C TYR A 204 3.89 3.85 -6.38
N SER A 205 4.76 4.57 -7.09
CA SER A 205 4.52 5.02 -8.45
C SER A 205 4.45 3.84 -9.41
N HIS A 206 5.31 2.84 -9.26
CA HIS A 206 5.25 1.59 -10.02
C HIS A 206 3.90 0.88 -9.86
N LEU A 207 3.40 0.76 -8.61
CA LEU A 207 2.07 0.21 -8.35
C LEU A 207 1.00 1.07 -9.01
N ASN A 208 1.01 2.38 -8.75
CA ASN A 208 0.01 3.31 -9.24
C ASN A 208 -0.05 3.33 -10.77
N GLU A 209 1.09 3.47 -11.44
CA GLU A 209 1.21 3.48 -12.91
C GLU A 209 0.80 2.15 -13.53
N THR A 210 1.18 1.02 -12.90
CA THR A 210 0.75 -0.29 -13.38
C THR A 210 -0.76 -0.42 -13.28
N PHE A 211 -1.34 -0.22 -12.09
CA PHE A 211 -2.81 -0.25 -11.94
C PHE A 211 -3.50 0.78 -12.84
N ALA A 212 -2.84 1.91 -13.10
CA ALA A 212 -3.36 2.97 -13.93
C ALA A 212 -3.49 2.60 -15.40
N LYS A 213 -2.44 1.98 -15.93
CA LYS A 213 -2.39 1.47 -17.30
C LYS A 213 -3.54 0.52 -17.60
N PHE A 214 -3.95 -0.28 -16.60
CA PHE A 214 -5.05 -1.23 -16.75
C PHE A 214 -6.43 -0.64 -16.43
N ASP A 215 -6.57 0.66 -16.11
CA ASP A 215 -7.82 1.33 -15.69
C ASP A 215 -8.79 0.42 -14.97
N HIS A 216 -8.30 -0.25 -13.93
CA HIS A 216 -9.01 -1.42 -13.41
C HIS A 216 -10.39 -1.04 -12.84
N VAL A 217 -10.49 0.11 -12.16
CA VAL A 217 -11.76 0.62 -11.62
C VAL A 217 -12.70 1.09 -12.74
N GLY A 218 -12.21 1.87 -13.71
CA GLY A 218 -13.03 2.37 -14.82
C GLY A 218 -13.51 1.26 -15.75
N ARG A 219 -12.69 0.23 -15.99
CA ARG A 219 -13.05 -0.98 -16.75
C ARG A 219 -14.18 -1.74 -16.06
N ILE A 220 -14.13 -1.92 -14.74
CA ILE A 220 -15.23 -2.55 -14.00
C ILE A 220 -16.55 -1.80 -14.26
N GLN A 221 -16.56 -0.47 -14.14
CA GLN A 221 -17.79 0.32 -14.32
C GLN A 221 -18.32 0.25 -15.76
N ARG A 222 -17.46 0.56 -16.76
CA ARG A 222 -17.89 0.66 -18.16
C ARG A 222 -18.24 -0.69 -18.74
N CYS A 223 -17.41 -1.69 -18.48
CA CYS A 223 -17.52 -2.95 -19.18
C CYS A 223 -18.51 -3.92 -18.54
N TYR A 224 -18.66 -3.92 -17.22
CA TYR A 224 -19.70 -4.77 -16.60
C TYR A 224 -21.11 -4.24 -16.88
N ALA A 225 -21.26 -2.93 -17.10
CA ALA A 225 -22.53 -2.37 -17.57
C ALA A 225 -22.89 -2.84 -19.00
N ALA A 226 -21.89 -3.13 -19.84
CA ALA A 226 -22.05 -3.58 -21.23
C ALA A 226 -22.18 -5.10 -21.39
N ARG A 227 -21.84 -5.88 -20.35
CA ARG A 227 -21.87 -7.35 -20.39
C ARG A 227 -23.22 -7.94 -19.97
N PRO A 228 -23.60 -9.12 -20.50
CA PRO A 228 -24.78 -9.84 -20.05
C PRO A 228 -24.73 -10.12 -18.54
N ALA A 229 -25.89 -10.11 -17.90
CA ALA A 229 -26.03 -10.53 -16.52
C ALA A 229 -25.57 -11.99 -16.34
N PHE A 230 -24.95 -12.27 -15.19
CA PHE A 230 -24.68 -13.62 -14.71
C PHE A 230 -25.55 -13.93 -13.50
N ASP A 231 -25.74 -15.20 -13.14
CA ASP A 231 -26.52 -15.55 -11.96
C ASP A 231 -25.67 -15.43 -10.68
N PRO A 232 -25.93 -14.42 -9.81
CA PRO A 232 -25.20 -14.28 -8.55
C PRO A 232 -25.61 -15.33 -7.51
N PHE A 233 -26.74 -16.02 -7.72
CA PHE A 233 -27.27 -17.05 -6.84
C PHE A 233 -26.97 -18.46 -7.34
N GLU A 234 -26.48 -18.67 -8.56
CA GLU A 234 -26.08 -19.99 -9.06
C GLU A 234 -25.07 -20.70 -8.13
N PRO A 235 -24.13 -19.98 -7.46
CA PRO A 235 -23.37 -20.54 -6.36
C PRO A 235 -24.21 -20.75 -5.09
N SER A 236 -25.51 -21.01 -5.16
CA SER A 236 -26.43 -21.21 -4.02
C SER A 236 -26.01 -22.37 -3.12
N ALA A 237 -25.25 -23.33 -3.66
CA ALA A 237 -24.59 -24.39 -2.90
C ALA A 237 -23.19 -23.99 -2.36
N ARG A 238 -22.64 -22.83 -2.75
CA ARG A 238 -21.31 -22.29 -2.45
C ARG A 238 -20.15 -23.23 -2.81
N ILE A 239 -20.35 -24.07 -3.82
CA ILE A 239 -19.42 -25.16 -4.18
C ILE A 239 -18.89 -25.03 -5.63
N ASN A 240 -19.60 -24.35 -6.53
CA ASN A 240 -19.20 -24.24 -7.93
C ASN A 240 -19.25 -22.79 -8.42
N PHE A 241 -18.09 -22.13 -8.43
CA PHE A 241 -17.93 -20.79 -9.00
C PHE A 241 -17.42 -20.84 -10.44
N GLY A 242 -17.26 -22.04 -11.01
CA GLY A 242 -16.77 -22.25 -12.36
C GLY A 242 -17.62 -21.57 -13.44
N SER A 243 -18.90 -21.34 -13.20
CA SER A 243 -19.76 -20.61 -14.15
C SER A 243 -19.36 -19.13 -14.27
N TRP A 244 -18.96 -18.48 -13.17
CA TRP A 244 -18.52 -17.08 -13.17
C TRP A 244 -17.20 -16.88 -13.93
N TYR A 245 -16.28 -17.85 -13.84
CA TYR A 245 -15.02 -17.81 -14.58
C TYR A 245 -15.19 -18.12 -16.07
N ARG A 246 -16.23 -18.88 -16.43
CA ARG A 246 -16.54 -19.23 -17.84
C ARG A 246 -17.46 -18.24 -18.54
N SER A 247 -18.13 -17.35 -17.80
CA SER A 247 -19.10 -16.41 -18.37
C SER A 247 -18.45 -15.21 -19.09
N ASN A 248 -17.13 -15.23 -19.35
CA ASN A 248 -16.35 -14.11 -19.88
C ASN A 248 -16.61 -12.79 -19.11
N VAL A 249 -16.81 -12.88 -17.79
CA VAL A 249 -17.01 -11.70 -16.93
C VAL A 249 -15.67 -11.23 -16.33
N GLY A 250 -14.57 -11.95 -16.58
CA GLY A 250 -13.24 -11.57 -16.09
C GLY A 250 -12.75 -10.23 -16.63
N VAL A 251 -11.96 -9.52 -15.82
CA VAL A 251 -11.34 -8.24 -16.19
C VAL A 251 -10.40 -8.38 -17.38
N ALA A 252 -9.78 -9.55 -17.57
CA ALA A 252 -8.81 -9.81 -18.64
C ALA A 252 -9.33 -9.54 -20.07
N ASP A 253 -10.64 -9.61 -20.29
CA ASP A 253 -11.27 -9.49 -21.61
C ASP A 253 -11.79 -8.04 -21.89
N LEU A 254 -11.28 -7.03 -21.18
CA LEU A 254 -11.75 -5.64 -21.24
C LEU A 254 -10.77 -4.72 -21.98
N ASP A 255 -11.25 -3.84 -22.86
CA ASP A 255 -10.42 -2.92 -23.66
C ASP A 255 -9.50 -2.03 -22.80
N ASP A 256 -8.32 -1.75 -23.36
CA ASP A 256 -7.26 -0.88 -22.81
C ASP A 256 -7.62 0.60 -22.96
N GLY A 257 -8.60 1.06 -22.18
CA GLY A 257 -8.76 2.49 -21.93
C GLY A 257 -7.73 2.93 -20.89
N ILE A 258 -6.93 3.96 -21.17
CA ILE A 258 -6.14 4.64 -20.14
C ILE A 258 -7.10 5.57 -19.39
N SER A 259 -7.20 5.43 -18.07
CA SER A 259 -7.92 6.41 -17.25
C SER A 259 -7.02 7.61 -16.94
N GLU A 260 -7.61 8.79 -16.89
CA GLU A 260 -6.93 10.03 -16.52
C GLU A 260 -7.10 10.34 -15.01
N GLY A 261 -7.82 9.50 -14.26
CA GLY A 261 -8.34 9.81 -12.92
C GLY A 261 -7.69 9.06 -11.77
N PHE A 262 -6.36 8.90 -11.74
CA PHE A 262 -5.70 8.21 -10.63
C PHE A 262 -5.44 9.12 -9.44
N ARG A 263 -5.63 8.53 -8.26
CA ARG A 263 -5.36 9.19 -6.99
C ARG A 263 -3.94 8.87 -6.55
N TYR A 264 -3.14 9.90 -6.30
CA TYR A 264 -1.85 9.72 -5.66
C TYR A 264 -1.98 9.80 -4.13
N HIS A 265 -1.19 8.99 -3.44
CA HIS A 265 -0.95 9.09 -2.01
C HIS A 265 0.49 9.54 -1.81
N MET A 266 0.72 10.33 -0.77
CA MET A 266 2.08 10.65 -0.32
C MET A 266 2.57 9.54 0.63
N PRO A 267 3.58 8.75 0.24
CA PRO A 267 4.12 7.74 1.14
C PRO A 267 5.05 8.37 2.18
N VAL A 268 4.75 8.22 3.47
CA VAL A 268 5.49 8.89 4.56
C VAL A 268 5.96 7.90 5.63
N PHE A 269 7.12 8.11 6.22
CA PHE A 269 7.53 7.33 7.40
C PHE A 269 6.86 7.89 8.66
N SER A 270 6.28 7.04 9.50
CA SER A 270 5.59 7.46 10.72
C SER A 270 5.97 6.57 11.90
N SER A 271 6.38 7.20 13.00
CA SER A 271 6.56 6.53 14.29
C SER A 271 5.24 6.30 15.03
N ARG A 272 4.18 7.03 14.65
CA ARG A 272 2.87 6.97 15.31
C ARG A 272 1.95 5.93 14.68
N TRP A 273 1.86 5.91 13.36
CA TRP A 273 0.82 5.15 12.65
C TRP A 273 1.29 3.78 12.18
N GLY A 274 2.60 3.57 12.00
CA GLY A 274 3.08 2.33 11.39
C GLY A 274 2.68 2.26 9.91
N PHE A 275 2.27 1.07 9.46
CA PHE A 275 1.61 0.91 8.16
C PHE A 275 0.14 1.29 8.27
N HIS A 276 -0.27 2.30 7.50
CA HIS A 276 -1.65 2.78 7.49
C HIS A 276 -1.97 3.57 6.23
N GLU A 277 -3.01 3.16 5.53
CA GLU A 277 -3.65 3.94 4.47
C GLU A 277 -4.59 5.03 5.05
N SER A 278 -4.39 6.27 4.60
CA SER A 278 -5.31 7.39 4.77
C SER A 278 -5.71 7.95 3.42
N LEU A 279 -6.69 8.85 3.42
CA LEU A 279 -7.24 9.43 2.21
C LEU A 279 -6.14 10.03 1.29
N HIS A 280 -5.11 10.71 1.81
CA HIS A 280 -4.05 11.31 0.97
C HIS A 280 -2.64 10.78 1.24
N SER A 281 -2.50 9.76 2.09
CA SER A 281 -1.19 9.25 2.47
C SER A 281 -1.20 7.75 2.68
N ILE A 282 -0.04 7.14 2.49
CA ILE A 282 0.22 5.80 3.00
C ILE A 282 1.39 5.93 3.95
N SER A 283 1.16 5.72 5.23
CA SER A 283 2.26 5.72 6.18
C SER A 283 2.96 4.37 6.18
N LEU A 284 4.28 4.41 6.35
CA LEU A 284 5.13 3.27 6.61
C LEU A 284 5.64 3.37 8.03
N SER A 285 5.93 2.22 8.64
CA SER A 285 6.60 2.19 9.93
C SER A 285 7.98 2.86 9.84
N TRP A 286 8.29 3.70 10.83
CA TRP A 286 9.62 4.32 10.99
C TRP A 286 10.77 3.31 10.97
N GLN A 287 10.54 2.11 11.50
CA GLN A 287 11.54 1.05 11.57
C GLN A 287 11.98 0.55 10.18
N CYS A 288 11.19 0.77 9.13
CA CYS A 288 11.57 0.41 7.76
C CYS A 288 12.82 1.15 7.28
N ILE A 289 13.16 2.31 7.86
CA ILE A 289 14.35 3.08 7.49
C ILE A 289 15.64 2.26 7.68
N TYR A 290 15.70 1.42 8.71
CA TYR A 290 16.89 0.61 9.06
C TYR A 290 16.63 -0.90 9.07
N ALA A 291 15.39 -1.33 8.84
CA ALA A 291 15.00 -2.73 8.93
C ALA A 291 14.11 -3.20 7.77
N ALA A 292 14.10 -2.49 6.63
CA ALA A 292 13.39 -2.92 5.42
C ALA A 292 13.77 -4.33 4.94
N ALA A 293 15.01 -4.75 5.19
CA ALA A 293 15.53 -6.09 4.88
C ALA A 293 15.22 -7.14 5.98
N THR A 294 14.24 -6.88 6.83
CA THR A 294 13.77 -7.83 7.85
C THR A 294 12.38 -8.33 7.52
N LYS A 295 12.03 -9.53 8.01
CA LYS A 295 10.69 -10.08 7.79
C LYS A 295 9.60 -9.21 8.42
N GLU A 296 9.90 -8.55 9.53
CA GLU A 296 8.92 -7.77 10.29
C GLU A 296 8.64 -6.38 9.71
N TRP A 297 9.66 -5.69 9.22
CA TRP A 297 9.56 -4.29 8.79
C TRP A 297 9.83 -4.12 7.30
N ASN A 298 9.31 -5.03 6.49
CA ASN A 298 9.56 -5.04 5.04
C ASN A 298 8.66 -4.07 4.27
N LEU A 299 9.17 -3.59 3.13
CA LEU A 299 8.46 -2.66 2.25
C LEU A 299 7.32 -3.31 1.46
N LEU A 300 7.23 -4.65 1.37
CA LEU A 300 6.07 -5.28 0.75
C LEU A 300 4.78 -4.99 1.53
N THR A 301 4.86 -4.60 2.80
CA THR A 301 3.66 -4.15 3.53
C THR A 301 3.07 -2.85 2.94
N LEU A 302 3.87 -2.02 2.25
CA LEU A 302 3.36 -0.85 1.52
C LEU A 302 2.34 -1.23 0.45
N THR A 303 2.56 -2.35 -0.25
CA THR A 303 1.66 -2.79 -1.32
C THR A 303 0.29 -3.20 -0.76
N HIS A 304 0.26 -3.71 0.46
CA HIS A 304 -0.97 -4.04 1.18
C HIS A 304 -1.81 -2.78 1.45
N GLU A 305 -1.17 -1.73 1.98
CA GLU A 305 -1.82 -0.44 2.22
C GLU A 305 -2.25 0.24 0.91
N PHE A 306 -1.48 0.11 -0.17
CA PHE A 306 -1.89 0.57 -1.50
C PHE A 306 -3.19 -0.13 -1.96
N LEU A 307 -3.28 -1.44 -1.75
CA LEU A 307 -4.46 -2.22 -2.13
C LEU A 307 -5.71 -1.84 -1.33
N HIS A 308 -5.57 -1.36 -0.08
CA HIS A 308 -6.71 -0.80 0.66
C HIS A 308 -7.35 0.39 -0.07
N ALA A 309 -6.54 1.32 -0.59
CA ALA A 309 -7.04 2.45 -1.37
C ALA A 309 -7.71 1.97 -2.66
N HIS A 310 -7.07 1.04 -3.39
CA HIS A 310 -7.62 0.49 -4.63
C HIS A 310 -8.96 -0.23 -4.44
N VAL A 311 -9.07 -1.07 -3.39
CA VAL A 311 -10.30 -1.79 -3.06
C VAL A 311 -11.40 -0.83 -2.61
N ARG A 312 -11.06 0.26 -1.93
CA ARG A 312 -12.01 1.32 -1.60
C ARG A 312 -12.59 1.97 -2.85
N ASP A 313 -11.78 2.24 -3.87
CA ASP A 313 -12.23 2.83 -5.13
C ASP A 313 -13.11 1.87 -5.94
N ILE A 314 -12.77 0.57 -5.94
CA ILE A 314 -13.66 -0.48 -6.47
C ILE A 314 -15.00 -0.46 -5.74
N TRP A 315 -14.98 -0.43 -4.40
CA TRP A 315 -16.21 -0.42 -3.60
C TRP A 315 -17.07 0.80 -3.88
N ALA A 316 -16.46 1.99 -3.91
CA ALA A 316 -17.13 3.25 -4.22
C ALA A 316 -17.79 3.23 -5.60
N THR A 317 -17.11 2.65 -6.58
CA THR A 317 -17.60 2.61 -7.96
C THR A 317 -18.68 1.55 -8.18
N THR A 318 -18.61 0.43 -7.46
CA THR A 318 -19.44 -0.74 -7.77
C THR A 318 -20.63 -0.92 -6.84
N PHE A 319 -20.47 -0.57 -5.57
CA PHE A 319 -21.44 -0.88 -4.53
C PHE A 319 -21.95 0.34 -3.78
N GLU A 320 -21.20 1.44 -3.73
CA GLU A 320 -21.66 2.64 -3.02
C GLU A 320 -22.93 3.20 -3.66
N VAL A 321 -24.01 3.05 -2.92
CA VAL A 321 -25.33 3.43 -3.38
C VAL A 321 -25.52 4.91 -3.09
N SER A 322 -25.44 5.73 -4.14
CA SER A 322 -25.44 7.19 -4.08
C SER A 322 -26.72 7.81 -3.52
N ASP A 323 -27.85 7.10 -3.59
CA ASP A 323 -29.15 7.58 -3.11
C ASP A 323 -30.11 6.45 -2.69
N ASP A 324 -31.20 6.85 -2.01
CA ASP A 324 -32.21 5.92 -1.51
C ASP A 324 -33.01 5.23 -2.63
N ALA A 325 -33.03 5.75 -3.86
CA ALA A 325 -33.73 5.12 -4.98
C ALA A 325 -32.95 3.92 -5.50
N SER A 326 -31.66 4.10 -5.72
CA SER A 326 -30.70 3.07 -6.13
C SER A 326 -30.64 1.94 -5.09
N LEU A 327 -30.76 2.28 -3.79
CA LEU A 327 -30.77 1.28 -2.71
C LEU A 327 -32.02 0.41 -2.76
N ARG A 328 -33.17 1.04 -3.00
CA ARG A 328 -34.45 0.34 -3.14
C ARG A 328 -34.46 -0.56 -4.38
N GLU A 329 -33.84 -0.13 -5.47
CA GLU A 329 -33.71 -0.96 -6.67
C GLU A 329 -32.81 -2.18 -6.45
N LEU A 330 -31.63 -1.99 -5.85
CA LEU A 330 -30.75 -3.11 -5.48
C LEU A 330 -31.46 -4.10 -4.56
N LEU A 331 -32.17 -3.58 -3.55
CA LEU A 331 -32.94 -4.40 -2.62
C LEU A 331 -34.08 -5.17 -3.31
N ALA A 332 -34.79 -4.53 -4.23
CA ALA A 332 -35.85 -5.17 -5.01
C ALA A 332 -35.30 -6.33 -5.85
N ARG A 333 -34.19 -6.10 -6.57
CA ARG A 333 -33.49 -7.15 -7.35
C ARG A 333 -33.08 -8.33 -6.47
N TYR A 334 -32.41 -8.05 -5.34
CA TYR A 334 -31.98 -9.10 -4.42
C TYR A 334 -33.17 -9.92 -3.88
N ASN A 335 -34.24 -9.25 -3.43
CA ASN A 335 -35.42 -9.91 -2.86
C ASN A 335 -36.25 -10.69 -3.89
N ALA A 336 -36.23 -10.27 -5.15
CA ALA A 336 -36.84 -10.98 -6.27
C ALA A 336 -35.99 -12.15 -6.78
N ARG A 337 -34.75 -12.29 -6.29
CA ARG A 337 -33.74 -13.24 -6.78
C ARG A 337 -33.44 -13.02 -8.27
N GLU A 338 -33.36 -11.76 -8.67
CA GLU A 338 -33.03 -11.35 -10.03
C GLU A 338 -31.55 -10.98 -10.16
N SER A 339 -30.92 -11.44 -11.24
CA SER A 339 -29.55 -11.05 -11.62
C SER A 339 -29.45 -9.60 -12.09
N GLY A 340 -30.56 -8.99 -12.51
CA GLY A 340 -30.59 -7.70 -13.19
C GLY A 340 -30.29 -7.81 -14.68
N THR A 341 -30.04 -6.66 -15.32
CA THR A 341 -29.94 -6.53 -16.79
C THR A 341 -28.52 -6.67 -17.34
N ASN A 342 -27.49 -6.50 -16.52
CA ASN A 342 -26.09 -6.55 -16.92
C ASN A 342 -25.21 -7.12 -15.81
N ALA A 343 -23.92 -7.38 -16.11
CA ALA A 343 -22.99 -7.97 -15.15
C ALA A 343 -22.74 -7.07 -13.92
N LEU A 344 -22.81 -5.74 -14.07
CA LEU A 344 -22.67 -4.81 -12.94
C LEU A 344 -23.81 -5.00 -11.94
N HIS A 345 -25.04 -5.12 -12.44
CA HIS A 345 -26.21 -5.43 -11.63
C HIS A 345 -26.09 -6.78 -10.91
N SER A 346 -25.63 -7.81 -11.61
CA SER A 346 -25.36 -9.13 -11.02
C SER A 346 -24.32 -9.05 -9.91
N MET A 347 -23.24 -8.28 -10.13
CA MET A 347 -22.16 -8.10 -9.15
C MET A 347 -22.65 -7.36 -7.91
N GLN A 348 -23.45 -6.31 -8.04
CA GLN A 348 -24.11 -5.64 -6.92
C GLN A 348 -24.92 -6.60 -6.06
N VAL A 349 -25.70 -7.48 -6.70
CA VAL A 349 -26.48 -8.51 -6.00
C VAL A 349 -25.56 -9.55 -5.35
N ALA A 350 -24.47 -9.95 -6.00
CA ALA A 350 -23.46 -10.83 -5.44
C ALA A 350 -22.80 -10.22 -4.18
N PHE A 351 -22.51 -8.92 -4.15
CA PHE A 351 -22.03 -8.26 -2.93
C PHE A 351 -23.03 -8.38 -1.78
N VAL A 352 -24.32 -8.16 -2.02
CA VAL A 352 -25.36 -8.33 -0.98
C VAL A 352 -25.40 -9.77 -0.49
N GLU A 353 -25.36 -10.75 -1.40
CA GLU A 353 -25.32 -12.18 -1.06
C GLU A 353 -24.06 -12.52 -0.23
N ALA A 354 -22.91 -11.94 -0.56
CA ALA A 354 -21.67 -12.10 0.21
C ALA A 354 -21.82 -11.57 1.64
N LEU A 355 -22.40 -10.38 1.82
CA LEU A 355 -22.63 -9.78 3.14
C LEU A 355 -23.63 -10.60 3.97
N VAL A 356 -24.69 -11.11 3.34
CA VAL A 356 -25.64 -12.03 3.99
C VAL A 356 -24.94 -13.32 4.39
N GLY A 357 -24.08 -13.86 3.52
CA GLY A 357 -23.31 -15.07 3.77
C GLY A 357 -22.32 -14.92 4.92
N LEU A 358 -21.57 -13.83 4.95
CA LEU A 358 -20.67 -13.46 6.07
C LEU A 358 -21.48 -13.37 7.37
N ASN A 359 -22.57 -12.60 7.39
CA ASN A 359 -23.37 -12.40 8.58
C ASN A 359 -23.98 -13.70 9.12
N GLY A 360 -24.57 -14.51 8.24
CA GLY A 360 -25.16 -15.80 8.62
C GLY A 360 -24.12 -16.76 9.18
N CYS A 361 -22.96 -16.88 8.53
CA CYS A 361 -21.88 -17.75 8.97
C CYS A 361 -21.24 -17.28 10.28
N SER A 362 -20.96 -15.98 10.45
CA SER A 362 -20.40 -15.47 11.71
C SER A 362 -21.35 -15.63 12.89
N ARG A 363 -22.66 -15.42 12.69
CA ARG A 363 -23.65 -15.72 13.75
C ARG A 363 -23.67 -17.20 14.12
N LEU A 364 -23.52 -18.10 13.14
CA LEU A 364 -23.51 -19.54 13.39
C LEU A 364 -22.23 -19.97 14.09
N ALA A 365 -21.08 -19.43 13.70
CA ALA A 365 -19.82 -19.68 14.39
C ALA A 365 -19.89 -19.25 15.87
N GLN A 366 -20.57 -18.14 16.16
CA GLN A 366 -20.76 -17.64 17.54
C GLN A 366 -21.62 -18.55 18.42
N THR A 367 -22.49 -19.41 17.86
CA THR A 367 -23.29 -20.36 18.67
C THR A 367 -22.47 -21.57 19.12
N ILE A 368 -21.31 -21.83 18.53
CA ILE A 368 -20.42 -22.95 18.87
C ILE A 368 -19.55 -22.58 20.09
N ARG A 369 -20.21 -22.29 21.21
CA ARG A 369 -19.57 -22.11 22.52
C ARG A 369 -19.79 -23.36 23.37
N GLY A 370 -18.71 -24.03 23.78
CA GLY A 370 -18.74 -25.02 24.87
C GLY A 370 -19.06 -26.48 24.49
N GLY A 371 -18.82 -26.92 23.25
CA GLY A 371 -18.84 -28.35 22.88
C GLY A 371 -20.22 -28.95 22.57
N THR A 372 -21.32 -28.29 22.94
CA THR A 372 -22.67 -28.66 22.47
C THR A 372 -23.04 -27.83 21.25
N VAL A 373 -23.02 -28.48 20.09
CA VAL A 373 -23.61 -27.95 18.86
C VAL A 373 -25.11 -28.14 19.02
N GLU A 374 -25.81 -27.15 19.55
CA GLU A 374 -27.23 -27.09 19.28
C GLU A 374 -27.39 -26.93 17.78
N ASP A 375 -28.27 -27.73 17.18
CA ASP A 375 -28.60 -27.75 15.76
C ASP A 375 -29.30 -26.43 15.38
N THR A 376 -28.57 -25.33 15.44
CA THR A 376 -29.11 -24.00 15.17
C THR A 376 -28.97 -23.77 13.69
N SER A 377 -29.97 -24.21 12.93
CA SER A 377 -30.21 -23.66 11.60
C SER A 377 -30.40 -22.16 11.75
N ILE A 378 -29.43 -21.35 11.31
CA ILE A 378 -29.65 -19.91 11.22
C ILE A 378 -30.56 -19.68 10.03
N THR A 379 -31.77 -19.19 10.32
CA THR A 379 -32.69 -18.71 9.30
C THR A 379 -32.07 -17.47 8.68
N VAL A 380 -31.49 -17.62 7.50
CA VAL A 380 -31.16 -16.50 6.63
C VAL A 380 -32.49 -15.93 6.14
N PRO A 381 -32.80 -14.64 6.37
CA PRO A 381 -34.06 -14.07 5.92
C PRO A 381 -34.23 -14.28 4.41
N GLU A 382 -35.38 -14.80 3.99
CA GLU A 382 -35.68 -14.94 2.55
C GLU A 382 -35.70 -13.59 1.83
N ARG A 383 -36.02 -12.51 2.57
CA ARG A 383 -36.05 -11.13 2.10
C ARG A 383 -35.37 -10.19 3.09
N LEU A 384 -34.66 -9.19 2.57
CA LEU A 384 -34.06 -8.10 3.32
C LEU A 384 -34.97 -6.87 3.33
N THR A 385 -34.91 -6.11 4.42
CA THR A 385 -35.42 -4.73 4.48
C THR A 385 -34.29 -3.75 4.20
N GLU A 386 -34.60 -2.50 3.89
CA GLU A 386 -33.60 -1.45 3.70
C GLU A 386 -32.73 -1.26 4.95
N GLN A 387 -33.36 -1.24 6.13
CA GLN A 387 -32.65 -1.14 7.40
C GLN A 387 -31.71 -2.34 7.61
N SER A 388 -32.16 -3.56 7.29
CA SER A 388 -31.32 -4.76 7.39
C SER A 388 -30.12 -4.68 6.45
N LEU A 389 -30.30 -4.21 5.22
CA LEU A 389 -29.20 -4.05 4.26
C LEU A 389 -28.19 -3.00 4.74
N ARG A 390 -28.65 -1.83 5.22
CA ARG A 390 -27.75 -0.80 5.79
C ARG A 390 -26.94 -1.34 6.97
N MET A 391 -27.58 -2.09 7.87
CA MET A 391 -26.88 -2.73 9.00
C MET A 391 -25.88 -3.79 8.55
N LEU A 392 -26.20 -4.61 7.54
CA LEU A 392 -25.27 -5.60 6.97
C LEU A 392 -24.03 -4.92 6.40
N VAL A 393 -24.22 -3.87 5.59
CA VAL A 393 -23.13 -3.08 5.02
C VAL A 393 -22.27 -2.48 6.13
N GLN A 394 -22.88 -1.81 7.12
CA GLN A 394 -22.13 -1.20 8.21
C GLN A 394 -21.35 -2.22 9.05
N SER A 395 -21.92 -3.40 9.29
CA SER A 395 -21.30 -4.41 10.18
C SER A 395 -20.20 -5.24 9.48
N HIS A 396 -20.33 -5.46 8.16
CA HIS A 396 -19.48 -6.42 7.44
C HIS A 396 -18.62 -5.81 6.33
N ARG A 397 -18.79 -4.51 5.99
CA ARG A 397 -17.93 -3.81 5.01
C ARG A 397 -16.44 -3.95 5.35
N GLY A 398 -16.07 -3.76 6.61
CA GLY A 398 -14.68 -3.89 7.04
C GLY A 398 -14.11 -5.29 6.78
N MET A 399 -14.82 -6.36 7.17
CA MET A 399 -14.34 -7.73 6.93
C MET A 399 -14.29 -8.06 5.44
N PHE A 400 -15.30 -7.65 4.67
CA PHE A 400 -15.30 -7.83 3.22
C PHE A 400 -14.07 -7.17 2.58
N HIS A 401 -13.85 -5.88 2.89
CA HIS A 401 -12.72 -5.10 2.40
C HIS A 401 -11.40 -5.84 2.68
N GLU A 402 -11.19 -6.23 3.93
CA GLU A 402 -9.95 -6.91 4.37
C GLU A 402 -9.73 -8.24 3.65
N ILE A 403 -10.78 -9.05 3.45
CA ILE A 403 -10.66 -10.30 2.68
C ILE A 403 -10.23 -9.99 1.24
N VAL A 404 -10.85 -9.00 0.59
CA VAL A 404 -10.51 -8.65 -0.80
C VAL A 404 -9.07 -8.17 -0.88
N VAL A 405 -8.64 -7.26 0.00
CA VAL A 405 -7.25 -6.77 0.03
C VAL A 405 -6.28 -7.92 0.21
N HIS A 406 -6.50 -8.82 1.17
CA HIS A 406 -5.63 -9.97 1.39
C HIS A 406 -5.58 -10.96 0.21
N VAL A 407 -6.72 -11.19 -0.46
CA VAL A 407 -6.77 -12.03 -1.66
C VAL A 407 -5.98 -11.37 -2.79
N LEU A 408 -6.20 -10.08 -3.05
CA LEU A 408 -5.51 -9.36 -4.10
C LEU A 408 -4.01 -9.21 -3.81
N ASP A 409 -3.61 -8.99 -2.56
CA ASP A 409 -2.21 -8.89 -2.15
C ASP A 409 -1.50 -10.23 -2.38
N TYR A 410 -2.12 -11.34 -1.96
CA TYR A 410 -1.61 -12.68 -2.22
C TYR A 410 -1.46 -12.98 -3.72
N LEU A 411 -2.44 -12.62 -4.54
CA LEU A 411 -2.45 -12.90 -5.97
C LEU A 411 -1.51 -11.96 -6.76
N TYR A 412 -1.60 -10.63 -6.53
CA TYR A 412 -0.85 -9.62 -7.29
C TYR A 412 0.58 -9.46 -6.84
N VAL A 413 0.80 -9.33 -5.54
CA VAL A 413 2.11 -8.96 -4.99
C VAL A 413 2.88 -10.22 -4.68
N TYR A 414 2.32 -11.17 -3.95
CA TYR A 414 3.07 -12.36 -3.56
C TYR A 414 3.05 -13.46 -4.62
N ASP A 415 2.41 -13.24 -5.77
CA ASP A 415 2.35 -14.18 -6.90
C ASP A 415 1.93 -15.59 -6.45
N SER A 416 0.93 -15.65 -5.56
CA SER A 416 0.42 -16.87 -4.93
C SER A 416 1.47 -17.70 -4.15
N GLN A 417 2.57 -17.10 -3.72
CA GLN A 417 3.64 -17.79 -2.99
C GLN A 417 3.36 -17.85 -1.48
N ASP A 418 2.76 -18.95 -1.01
CA ASP A 418 2.41 -19.20 0.40
C ASP A 418 3.50 -18.80 1.40
N ALA A 419 4.73 -19.24 1.12
CA ALA A 419 5.84 -19.09 2.05
C ALA A 419 6.21 -17.63 2.24
N ASN A 420 6.18 -16.82 1.17
CA ASN A 420 6.51 -15.40 1.25
C ASN A 420 5.35 -14.62 1.88
N TYR A 421 4.12 -14.88 1.43
CA TYR A 421 2.92 -14.20 1.92
C TYR A 421 2.69 -14.42 3.42
N VAL A 422 2.61 -15.68 3.86
CA VAL A 422 2.33 -16.00 5.27
C VAL A 422 3.47 -15.50 6.17
N ASN A 423 4.71 -15.64 5.72
CA ASN A 423 5.87 -15.18 6.49
C ASN A 423 5.90 -13.66 6.62
N SER A 424 5.61 -12.91 5.56
CA SER A 424 5.58 -11.46 5.60
C SER A 424 4.51 -10.96 6.58
N LEU A 425 3.25 -11.42 6.39
CA LEU A 425 2.14 -11.00 7.23
C LEU A 425 2.32 -11.37 8.70
N TRP A 426 2.61 -12.64 9.01
CA TRP A 426 2.68 -13.07 10.41
C TRP A 426 3.94 -12.59 11.12
N SER A 427 5.01 -12.25 10.38
CA SER A 427 6.17 -11.57 10.97
C SER A 427 5.80 -10.13 11.36
N SER A 428 5.19 -9.37 10.45
CA SER A 428 4.74 -7.99 10.71
C SER A 428 3.67 -7.93 11.82
N TRP A 429 2.61 -8.74 11.71
CA TRP A 429 1.52 -8.80 12.70
C TRP A 429 1.96 -9.28 14.09
N SER A 430 3.06 -10.02 14.19
CA SER A 430 3.59 -10.42 15.51
C SER A 430 4.06 -9.26 16.37
N LEU A 431 4.25 -8.08 15.76
CA LEU A 431 4.61 -6.85 16.45
C LEU A 431 3.41 -6.04 16.94
N ILE A 432 2.20 -6.36 16.48
CA ILE A 432 0.99 -5.58 16.76
C ILE A 432 0.21 -6.23 17.91
N PRO A 433 0.12 -5.60 19.10
CA PRO A 433 -0.52 -6.23 20.26
C PRO A 433 -1.98 -6.62 20.03
N SER A 434 -2.73 -5.82 19.27
CA SER A 434 -4.15 -6.04 19.00
C SER A 434 -4.43 -7.29 18.14
N VAL A 435 -3.42 -7.79 17.39
CA VAL A 435 -3.54 -9.05 16.64
C VAL A 435 -3.76 -10.22 17.58
N ASN A 436 -3.10 -10.21 18.75
CA ASN A 436 -3.25 -11.28 19.73
C ASN A 436 -4.72 -11.44 20.14
N GLU A 437 -5.44 -10.35 20.41
CA GLU A 437 -6.85 -10.40 20.82
C GLU A 437 -7.78 -10.93 19.73
N ARG A 438 -7.42 -10.76 18.45
CA ARG A 438 -8.27 -11.08 17.29
C ARG A 438 -7.67 -12.16 16.38
N THR A 439 -6.86 -13.06 16.93
CA THR A 439 -6.06 -14.03 16.15
C THR A 439 -6.92 -14.87 15.18
N GLU A 440 -8.15 -15.27 15.56
CA GLU A 440 -9.07 -16.00 14.68
C GLU A 440 -9.43 -15.21 13.40
N HIS A 441 -9.60 -13.88 13.49
CA HIS A 441 -9.91 -13.05 12.32
C HIS A 441 -8.72 -13.00 11.34
N TYR A 442 -7.50 -12.90 11.86
CA TYR A 442 -6.27 -12.90 11.05
C TYR A 442 -6.01 -14.27 10.41
N LEU A 443 -6.29 -15.36 11.13
CA LEU A 443 -6.31 -16.71 10.58
C LEU A 443 -7.31 -16.82 9.42
N LEU A 444 -8.55 -16.36 9.62
CA LEU A 444 -9.60 -16.40 8.60
C LEU A 444 -9.19 -15.64 7.33
N ARG A 445 -8.67 -14.41 7.46
CA ARG A 445 -8.16 -13.62 6.33
C ARG A 445 -7.05 -14.34 5.57
N THR A 446 -6.11 -14.94 6.29
CA THR A 446 -4.99 -15.70 5.68
C THR A 446 -5.51 -16.93 4.95
N ILE A 447 -6.43 -17.69 5.55
CA ILE A 447 -7.06 -18.86 4.92
C ILE A 447 -7.84 -18.45 3.66
N CYS A 448 -8.55 -17.33 3.70
CA CYS A 448 -9.26 -16.79 2.54
C CYS A 448 -8.31 -16.46 1.39
N ALA A 449 -7.21 -15.77 1.67
CA ALA A 449 -6.18 -15.48 0.67
C ALA A 449 -5.57 -16.76 0.06
N LEU A 450 -5.14 -17.72 0.89
CA LEU A 450 -4.59 -19.00 0.43
C LEU A 450 -5.60 -19.84 -0.38
N SER A 451 -6.89 -19.66 -0.12
CA SER A 451 -7.95 -20.33 -0.89
C SER A 451 -8.11 -19.78 -2.30
N ALA A 452 -7.52 -18.61 -2.58
CA ALA A 452 -7.62 -17.99 -3.90
C ALA A 452 -6.91 -18.80 -5.00
N ASP A 453 -5.84 -19.51 -4.65
CA ASP A 453 -5.11 -20.43 -5.54
C ASP A 453 -5.72 -21.86 -5.56
N GLY A 454 -6.84 -22.08 -4.84
CA GLY A 454 -7.53 -23.38 -4.79
C GLY A 454 -8.48 -23.64 -5.96
N GLY A 455 -8.85 -24.90 -6.15
CA GLY A 455 -9.79 -25.31 -7.20
C GLY A 455 -11.20 -24.71 -7.03
N ASP A 456 -11.68 -24.02 -8.07
CA ASP A 456 -12.93 -23.25 -8.08
C ASP A 456 -14.22 -24.09 -7.97
N THR A 457 -14.09 -25.40 -8.11
CA THR A 457 -15.20 -26.38 -8.04
C THR A 457 -15.11 -27.31 -6.84
N ALA A 458 -14.08 -27.18 -6.00
CA ALA A 458 -13.89 -28.04 -4.85
C ALA A 458 -14.84 -27.63 -3.70
N PRO A 459 -15.37 -28.58 -2.91
CA PRO A 459 -16.17 -28.28 -1.73
C PRO A 459 -15.43 -27.39 -0.73
N SER A 460 -16.14 -26.45 -0.10
CA SER A 460 -15.53 -25.48 0.83
C SER A 460 -14.83 -26.11 2.02
N GLU A 461 -15.30 -27.28 2.46
CA GLU A 461 -14.66 -28.01 3.55
C GLU A 461 -13.28 -28.56 3.16
N ASP A 462 -13.14 -29.08 1.94
CA ASP A 462 -11.87 -29.63 1.45
C ASP A 462 -10.86 -28.51 1.22
N VAL A 463 -11.30 -27.41 0.59
CA VAL A 463 -10.47 -26.21 0.40
C VAL A 463 -10.01 -25.64 1.75
N PHE A 464 -10.91 -25.55 2.73
CA PHE A 464 -10.57 -25.10 4.08
C PHE A 464 -9.49 -25.98 4.72
N LYS A 465 -9.66 -27.31 4.70
CA LYS A 465 -8.68 -28.26 5.27
C LYS A 465 -7.32 -28.14 4.60
N THR A 466 -7.28 -28.00 3.28
CA THR A 466 -6.03 -27.81 2.53
C THR A 466 -5.36 -26.49 2.91
N CYS A 467 -6.11 -25.38 3.00
CA CYS A 467 -5.56 -24.07 3.37
C CYS A 467 -5.08 -24.02 4.82
N VAL A 468 -5.81 -24.63 5.76
CA VAL A 468 -5.37 -24.79 7.16
C VAL A 468 -4.06 -25.56 7.23
N THR A 469 -3.93 -26.64 6.46
CA THR A 469 -2.69 -27.43 6.41
C THR A 469 -1.51 -26.61 5.87
N ARG A 470 -1.72 -25.87 4.76
CA ARG A 470 -0.72 -24.96 4.17
C ARG A 470 -0.31 -23.87 5.17
N LEU A 471 -1.27 -23.21 5.80
CA LEU A 471 -1.03 -22.15 6.78
C LEU A 471 -0.28 -22.67 8.00
N LYS A 472 -0.76 -23.76 8.62
CA LYS A 472 -0.13 -24.36 9.80
C LYS A 472 1.33 -24.73 9.52
N ARG A 473 1.60 -25.33 8.36
CA ARG A 473 2.98 -25.65 7.92
C ARG A 473 3.87 -24.40 7.94
N GLN A 474 3.42 -23.29 7.38
CA GLN A 474 4.21 -22.04 7.36
C GLN A 474 4.36 -21.44 8.76
N LEU A 475 3.29 -21.40 9.56
CA LEU A 475 3.36 -20.90 10.95
C LEU A 475 4.35 -21.69 11.81
N THR A 476 4.36 -23.02 11.69
CA THR A 476 5.33 -23.88 12.39
C THR A 476 6.77 -23.63 11.95
N LEU A 477 7.01 -23.27 10.68
CA LEU A 477 8.35 -22.87 10.22
C LEU A 477 8.77 -21.53 10.81
N ILE A 478 7.83 -20.59 10.97
CA ILE A 478 8.10 -19.28 11.57
C ILE A 478 8.32 -19.41 13.09
N GLU A 479 7.52 -20.22 13.78
CA GLU A 479 7.62 -20.44 15.23
C GLU A 479 8.97 -21.01 15.67
N LYS A 480 9.61 -21.83 14.82
CA LYS A 480 10.92 -22.46 15.10
C LYS A 480 12.10 -21.49 15.05
N ARG A 481 11.89 -20.24 14.64
CA ARG A 481 12.96 -19.23 14.55
C ARG A 481 13.36 -18.75 15.95
N ALA A 482 14.53 -18.14 16.06
CA ALA A 482 15.13 -17.77 17.35
C ALA A 482 14.30 -16.76 18.16
N ARG A 483 13.47 -15.95 17.49
CA ARG A 483 12.68 -14.88 18.12
C ARG A 483 11.33 -15.42 18.61
N LEU A 484 11.02 -15.17 19.89
CA LEU A 484 9.72 -15.51 20.47
C LEU A 484 8.61 -14.66 19.83
N ARG A 485 7.59 -15.31 19.28
CA ARG A 485 6.41 -14.68 18.66
C ARG A 485 5.14 -15.32 19.22
N PRO A 486 4.66 -14.88 20.41
CA PRO A 486 3.56 -15.55 21.12
C PRO A 486 2.27 -15.68 20.31
N VAL A 487 1.99 -14.71 19.44
CA VAL A 487 0.80 -14.75 18.57
C VAL A 487 0.83 -15.92 17.59
N ILE A 488 2.01 -16.34 17.13
CA ILE A 488 2.16 -17.46 16.20
C ILE A 488 1.87 -18.78 16.93
N GLY A 489 2.42 -18.97 18.12
CA GLY A 489 2.10 -20.12 18.95
C GLY A 489 0.61 -20.19 19.29
N ARG A 490 -0.02 -19.04 19.58
CA ARG A 490 -1.48 -18.95 19.77
C ARG A 490 -2.25 -19.31 18.50
N ALA A 491 -1.82 -18.84 17.33
CA ALA A 491 -2.44 -19.15 16.06
C ALA A 491 -2.38 -20.65 15.76
N ILE A 492 -1.22 -21.29 16.00
CA ILE A 492 -1.06 -22.74 15.87
C ILE A 492 -1.98 -23.48 16.85
N ALA A 493 -2.06 -23.05 18.12
CA ALA A 493 -2.94 -23.64 19.11
C ALA A 493 -4.43 -23.55 18.71
N ILE A 494 -4.86 -22.43 18.11
CA ILE A 494 -6.21 -22.28 17.55
C ILE A 494 -6.45 -23.26 16.40
N LEU A 495 -5.45 -23.44 15.52
CA LEU A 495 -5.53 -24.40 14.41
C LEU A 495 -5.45 -25.87 14.88
N ASP A 496 -5.11 -26.11 16.13
CA ASP A 496 -5.14 -27.44 16.77
C ASP A 496 -6.40 -27.69 17.61
N ASP A 497 -7.17 -26.64 17.92
CA ASP A 497 -8.43 -26.75 18.65
C ASP A 497 -9.58 -27.10 17.69
N GLU A 498 -10.18 -28.27 17.87
CA GLU A 498 -11.28 -28.76 17.01
C GLU A 498 -12.49 -27.82 17.01
N THR A 499 -12.80 -27.21 18.16
CA THR A 499 -13.94 -26.30 18.28
C THR A 499 -13.68 -25.01 17.51
N ALA A 500 -12.49 -24.43 17.63
CA ALA A 500 -12.09 -23.23 16.91
C ALA A 500 -11.97 -23.47 15.41
N LEU A 501 -11.41 -24.61 14.98
CA LEU A 501 -11.41 -25.02 13.58
C LEU A 501 -12.82 -25.13 13.01
N LYS A 502 -13.77 -25.69 13.78
CA LYS A 502 -15.17 -25.77 13.34
C LYS A 502 -15.79 -24.38 13.18
N ARG A 503 -15.53 -23.45 14.10
CA ARG A 503 -15.95 -22.04 14.00
C ARG A 503 -15.38 -21.38 12.74
N LEU A 504 -14.05 -21.43 12.58
CA LEU A 504 -13.34 -20.87 11.43
C LEU A 504 -13.83 -21.47 10.11
N GLY A 505 -14.09 -22.79 10.07
CA GLY A 505 -14.60 -23.47 8.88
C GLY A 505 -16.00 -22.99 8.49
N ILE A 506 -16.85 -22.64 9.45
CA ILE A 506 -18.17 -22.05 9.18
C ILE A 506 -18.04 -20.61 8.68
N GLU A 507 -17.21 -19.79 9.32
CA GLU A 507 -16.97 -18.42 8.85
C GLU A 507 -16.36 -18.40 7.45
N PHE A 508 -15.41 -19.29 7.18
CA PHE A 508 -14.81 -19.48 5.86
C PHE A 508 -15.85 -19.79 4.79
N LYS A 509 -16.90 -20.57 5.07
CA LYS A 509 -17.98 -20.82 4.09
C LYS A 509 -18.72 -19.55 3.68
N GLY A 510 -18.80 -18.53 4.54
CA GLY A 510 -19.33 -17.21 4.20
C GLY A 510 -18.29 -16.38 3.44
N ALA A 511 -17.08 -16.32 3.99
CA ALA A 511 -15.98 -15.51 3.45
C ALA A 511 -15.46 -15.99 2.09
N ARG A 512 -15.53 -17.28 1.78
CA ARG A 512 -15.09 -17.83 0.49
C ARG A 512 -15.85 -17.23 -0.69
N TYR A 513 -17.10 -16.85 -0.50
CA TYR A 513 -17.86 -16.16 -1.55
C TYR A 513 -17.21 -14.80 -1.91
N VAL A 514 -16.68 -14.07 -0.91
CA VAL A 514 -15.91 -12.84 -1.12
C VAL A 514 -14.61 -13.11 -1.88
N VAL A 515 -13.92 -14.21 -1.57
CA VAL A 515 -12.72 -14.64 -2.31
C VAL A 515 -13.03 -14.83 -3.79
N HIS A 516 -14.16 -15.47 -4.11
CA HIS A 516 -14.55 -15.69 -5.49
C HIS A 516 -14.99 -14.39 -6.20
N ILE A 517 -15.64 -13.44 -5.50
CA ILE A 517 -15.87 -12.09 -6.04
C ILE A 517 -14.52 -11.44 -6.41
N ALA A 518 -13.56 -11.43 -5.47
CA ALA A 518 -12.25 -10.82 -5.70
C ALA A 518 -11.52 -11.46 -6.90
N LYS A 519 -11.45 -12.79 -6.94
CA LYS A 519 -10.83 -13.52 -8.06
C LYS A 519 -11.53 -13.31 -9.40
N ALA A 520 -12.86 -13.38 -9.42
CA ALA A 520 -13.61 -13.36 -10.68
C ALA A 520 -13.65 -11.95 -11.27
N PHE A 521 -13.74 -10.93 -10.41
CA PHE A 521 -14.07 -9.58 -10.85
C PHE A 521 -12.99 -8.53 -10.61
N PHE A 522 -12.01 -8.77 -9.73
CA PHE A 522 -10.97 -7.80 -9.38
C PHE A 522 -9.55 -8.30 -9.61
N TYR A 523 -9.36 -9.56 -9.98
CA TYR A 523 -8.05 -10.08 -10.32
C TYR A 523 -7.88 -10.13 -11.83
N ASP A 524 -6.83 -9.47 -12.31
CA ASP A 524 -6.40 -9.44 -13.70
C ASP A 524 -4.98 -10.06 -13.80
N PRO A 525 -4.83 -11.26 -14.37
CA PRO A 525 -3.53 -11.90 -14.54
C PRO A 525 -2.52 -11.05 -15.33
N GLU A 526 -2.98 -10.21 -16.26
CA GLU A 526 -2.09 -9.35 -17.04
C GLU A 526 -1.53 -8.21 -16.20
N LEU A 527 -2.35 -7.65 -15.29
CA LEU A 527 -1.92 -6.67 -14.30
C LEU A 527 -0.88 -7.29 -13.37
N ASN A 528 -1.16 -8.48 -12.83
CA ASN A 528 -0.18 -9.23 -12.01
C ASN A 528 1.13 -9.45 -12.76
N ALA A 529 1.07 -9.94 -13.99
CA ALA A 529 2.25 -10.15 -14.81
C ALA A 529 3.01 -8.84 -15.08
N SER A 530 2.32 -7.71 -15.23
CA SER A 530 2.95 -6.39 -15.40
C SER A 530 3.61 -5.89 -14.12
N LEU A 531 3.04 -6.15 -12.95
CA LEU A 531 3.61 -5.76 -11.67
C LEU A 531 4.97 -6.41 -11.42
N ILE A 532 5.12 -7.68 -11.79
CA ILE A 532 6.32 -8.49 -11.53
C ILE A 532 7.29 -8.56 -12.72
N ARG A 533 6.96 -7.92 -13.85
CA ARG A 533 7.78 -7.95 -15.06
C ARG A 533 9.00 -7.07 -14.90
N ASP A 534 10.17 -7.64 -15.16
CA ASP A 534 11.44 -6.92 -15.16
C ASP A 534 12.40 -7.60 -16.14
N THR A 535 12.98 -6.83 -17.07
CA THR A 535 13.84 -7.35 -18.13
C THR A 535 15.22 -7.80 -17.65
N ASN A 536 15.64 -7.40 -16.45
CA ASN A 536 16.94 -7.70 -15.86
C ASN A 536 16.92 -8.94 -14.95
N THR A 537 15.90 -9.79 -15.11
CA THR A 537 15.67 -10.95 -14.25
C THR A 537 15.84 -12.29 -14.96
N THR A 538 16.06 -13.34 -14.18
CA THR A 538 16.01 -14.73 -14.67
C THR A 538 14.98 -15.53 -13.89
N ILE A 539 14.28 -16.45 -14.56
CA ILE A 539 13.34 -17.35 -13.90
C ILE A 539 14.10 -18.57 -13.37
N ARG A 540 14.10 -18.77 -12.05
CA ARG A 540 14.66 -19.95 -11.38
C ARG A 540 13.59 -20.60 -10.53
N GLU A 541 13.34 -21.89 -10.74
CA GLU A 541 12.31 -22.64 -10.00
C GLU A 541 10.91 -21.98 -10.04
N GLY A 542 10.58 -21.35 -11.17
CA GLY A 542 9.31 -20.64 -11.35
C GLY A 542 9.24 -19.28 -10.65
N ARG A 543 10.35 -18.75 -10.16
CA ARG A 543 10.44 -17.44 -9.51
C ARG A 543 11.33 -16.48 -10.27
N THR A 544 10.94 -15.22 -10.32
CA THR A 544 11.76 -14.11 -10.78
C THR A 544 12.93 -13.92 -9.82
N THR A 545 14.17 -13.94 -10.34
CA THR A 545 15.38 -13.80 -9.53
C THR A 545 16.35 -12.79 -10.15
N TYR A 546 16.97 -11.97 -9.30
CA TYR A 546 17.97 -10.99 -9.68
C TYR A 546 19.39 -11.53 -9.42
N ALA A 547 20.29 -11.32 -10.38
CA ALA A 547 21.70 -11.73 -10.28
C ALA A 547 22.57 -10.74 -9.49
N LEU A 548 22.01 -10.18 -8.42
CA LEU A 548 22.62 -9.19 -7.54
C LEU A 548 22.84 -9.81 -6.15
N ASN A 549 24.05 -9.69 -5.60
CA ASN A 549 24.31 -10.02 -4.20
C ASN A 549 24.21 -8.76 -3.34
N VAL A 550 23.96 -8.92 -2.04
CA VAL A 550 23.96 -7.79 -1.10
C VAL A 550 25.31 -7.08 -1.15
N GLY A 551 25.30 -5.77 -1.43
CA GLY A 551 26.49 -4.95 -1.61
C GLY A 551 26.99 -4.81 -3.05
N ASP A 552 26.48 -5.62 -3.99
CA ASP A 552 26.78 -5.44 -5.42
C ASP A 552 26.07 -4.18 -5.93
N TYR A 553 26.79 -3.35 -6.70
CA TYR A 553 26.23 -2.24 -7.47
C TYR A 553 26.78 -2.35 -8.90
N ARG A 554 25.93 -2.77 -9.84
CA ARG A 554 26.32 -2.96 -11.24
C ARG A 554 25.71 -1.92 -12.19
N GLY A 555 24.88 -1.03 -11.66
CA GLY A 555 24.09 -0.08 -12.47
C GLY A 555 22.91 -0.73 -13.20
N ASP A 556 22.62 -2.01 -12.93
CA ASP A 556 21.42 -2.68 -13.43
C ASP A 556 20.19 -1.97 -12.84
N CYS A 557 19.28 -1.50 -13.70
CA CYS A 557 18.08 -0.81 -13.26
C CYS A 557 17.03 -1.85 -12.82
N VAL A 558 16.53 -1.72 -11.59
CA VAL A 558 15.36 -2.48 -11.13
C VAL A 558 14.11 -1.84 -11.71
N GLU A 559 13.50 -2.49 -12.69
CA GLU A 559 12.28 -2.01 -13.36
C GLU A 559 11.04 -2.31 -12.52
N SER A 560 11.02 -3.46 -11.84
CA SER A 560 9.95 -3.84 -10.92
C SER A 560 10.46 -3.87 -9.47
N PRO A 561 10.22 -2.79 -8.69
CA PRO A 561 10.50 -2.78 -7.27
C PRO A 561 9.83 -3.95 -6.53
N VAL A 562 8.61 -4.33 -6.95
CA VAL A 562 7.86 -5.43 -6.34
C VAL A 562 8.56 -6.77 -6.55
N ALA A 563 8.96 -7.09 -7.80
CA ALA A 563 9.66 -8.34 -8.09
C ALA A 563 11.00 -8.41 -7.37
N PHE A 564 11.75 -7.31 -7.32
CA PHE A 564 13.00 -7.21 -6.58
C PHE A 564 12.81 -7.49 -5.10
N LEU A 565 11.86 -6.82 -4.45
CA LEU A 565 11.57 -7.03 -3.03
C LEU A 565 11.14 -8.46 -2.71
N LEU A 566 10.33 -9.10 -3.57
CA LEU A 566 9.92 -10.50 -3.40
C LEU A 566 11.07 -11.49 -3.52
N ASP A 567 11.95 -11.29 -4.50
CA ASP A 567 13.13 -12.12 -4.69
C ASP A 567 14.06 -12.02 -3.47
N ARG A 568 14.30 -10.79 -3.00
CA ARG A 568 15.11 -10.54 -1.80
C ARG A 568 14.44 -11.05 -0.53
N PHE A 569 13.11 -11.01 -0.46
CA PHE A 569 12.35 -11.35 0.75
C PHE A 569 12.81 -12.67 1.32
N GLY A 570 13.06 -13.71 0.52
CA GLY A 570 13.53 -15.02 0.97
C GLY A 570 14.73 -14.96 1.93
N GLY A 571 15.70 -14.08 1.66
CA GLY A 571 16.94 -13.90 2.42
C GLY A 571 16.86 -12.99 3.65
N TYR A 572 15.75 -12.26 3.82
CA TYR A 572 15.61 -11.29 4.93
C TYR A 572 15.85 -11.89 6.31
N SER A 573 16.43 -11.09 7.20
CA SER A 573 16.69 -11.49 8.57
C SER A 573 15.41 -11.50 9.42
N ASP A 574 15.41 -12.30 10.49
CA ASP A 574 14.35 -12.35 11.50
C ASP A 574 14.59 -11.38 12.68
N GLN A 575 15.62 -10.54 12.59
CA GLN A 575 16.05 -9.66 13.69
C GLN A 575 16.32 -8.24 13.17
N GLY A 576 15.40 -7.33 13.47
CA GLY A 576 15.62 -5.89 13.34
C GLY A 576 16.74 -5.41 14.28
N GLY A 577 17.52 -4.44 13.80
CA GLY A 577 18.60 -3.79 14.57
C GLY A 577 19.95 -4.49 14.52
N ALA A 578 20.09 -5.59 13.77
CA ALA A 578 21.41 -6.14 13.45
C ALA A 578 22.10 -5.24 12.40
N PRO A 579 23.40 -4.93 12.54
CA PRO A 579 24.14 -4.11 11.56
C PRO A 579 24.03 -4.64 10.12
N GLU A 580 23.94 -5.96 9.96
CA GLU A 580 23.75 -6.60 8.65
C GLU A 580 22.40 -6.24 8.02
N ALA A 581 21.33 -6.17 8.82
CA ALA A 581 20.00 -5.81 8.33
C ALA A 581 19.90 -4.33 7.94
N GLU A 582 20.58 -3.45 8.67
CA GLU A 582 20.67 -2.03 8.33
C GLU A 582 21.49 -1.82 7.06
N TYR A 583 22.62 -2.53 6.92
CA TYR A 583 23.43 -2.52 5.70
C TYR A 583 22.63 -3.04 4.49
N GLU A 584 21.94 -4.17 4.63
CA GLU A 584 21.11 -4.73 3.56
C GLU A 584 19.93 -3.82 3.22
N THR A 585 19.32 -3.18 4.22
CA THR A 585 18.27 -2.17 4.02
C THR A 585 18.78 -0.99 3.21
N LEU A 586 19.93 -0.42 3.58
CA LEU A 586 20.56 0.67 2.82
C LEU A 586 20.86 0.23 1.39
N TRP A 587 21.46 -0.95 1.22
CA TRP A 587 21.78 -1.50 -0.09
C TRP A 587 20.54 -1.69 -0.97
N GLN A 588 19.49 -2.30 -0.42
CA GLN A 588 18.25 -2.55 -1.14
C GLN A 588 17.62 -1.25 -1.63
N MET A 589 17.62 -0.21 -0.79
CA MET A 589 17.04 1.08 -1.13
C MET A 589 17.87 1.77 -2.22
N LEU A 590 19.20 1.78 -2.09
CA LEU A 590 20.06 2.32 -3.15
C LEU A 590 19.97 1.52 -4.47
N GLN A 591 19.61 0.24 -4.43
CA GLN A 591 19.41 -0.56 -5.64
C GLN A 591 18.07 -0.29 -6.34
N LEU A 592 17.08 0.26 -5.62
CA LEU A 592 15.83 0.77 -6.19
C LEU A 592 16.00 2.17 -6.83
N SER A 593 17.13 2.85 -6.53
CA SER A 593 17.41 4.26 -6.87
C SER A 593 17.93 4.54 -8.28
#